data_AF-A0A9D8ZW61-F1
#
_entry.id   AF-A0A9D8ZW61-F1
#
_cell.length_a   1.000
_cell.length_b   1.000
_cell.length_c   1.000
_cell.angle_alpha   90.00
_cell.angle_beta   90.00
_cell.angle_gamma   90.00
#
_symmetry.space_group_name_H-M   'P 1'
#
loop_
_entity.id
_entity.type
_entity.pdbx_description
1 polymer ?
#
loop_
_entity_poly.entity_id
_entity_poly.type
_entity_poly.pdbx_seq_one_letter_code
_entity_poly.pdbx_strand_id
1 'polypeptide(L)'
;MKQFPDVEKRVLYFLISALGFLFWGCSSSNNVVSETPANVNNINYSLVYIIHGDANYLYHHEGIRHNADREALRDAFDIARNASSGEVFIFHQKPERKILWLFPKKDRRYYHFRNGKLVAEGKYSPKDGGFSKEIELYNSHSVQSNVRSMFFYFGHEIPTFSDQKYHSTEPELAFDTHIFSSDLARFNSSFDMTVLSTCNNANPYLIDELKNTTDFVVASPQNLHLSYLSLDQLKLLEQDQQTDTKELAHAIAKDSFEKLSSYLQTMVTVGVYDLSQIKEYSGELASKYNLYLEDVFAKPRFTDNVDCSSIASLQPLLDSTGVHLFFKPAAFGRKAALTKHSGWGCKEKE
;
A
#
# COMPACT_ATOMS: atom_id res chain seq x y z
N MET A 1 66.85 15.88 -19.17
CA MET A 1 65.39 15.85 -18.89
C MET A 1 64.72 15.12 -20.04
N LYS A 2 64.32 13.85 -19.86
CA LYS A 2 63.50 13.13 -20.84
C LYS A 2 62.03 13.42 -20.54
N GLN A 3 61.39 14.21 -21.39
CA GLN A 3 59.93 14.37 -21.37
C GLN A 3 59.31 12.99 -21.64
N PHE A 4 58.28 12.64 -20.86
CA PHE A 4 57.47 11.43 -21.04
C PHE A 4 56.15 11.81 -21.77
N PRO A 5 56.15 11.96 -23.11
CA PRO A 5 55.00 12.45 -23.87
C PRO A 5 53.79 11.48 -23.92
N ASP A 6 53.93 10.26 -23.37
CA ASP A 6 52.89 9.23 -23.47
C ASP A 6 52.01 9.08 -22.23
N VAL A 7 52.43 9.58 -21.07
CA VAL A 7 51.65 9.44 -19.83
C VAL A 7 50.47 10.41 -19.83
N GLU A 8 50.70 11.66 -20.25
CA GLU A 8 49.66 12.69 -20.32
C GLU A 8 48.55 12.31 -21.32
N LYS A 9 48.91 11.73 -22.47
CA LYS A 9 47.93 11.25 -23.45
C LYS A 9 47.07 10.11 -22.89
N ARG A 10 47.68 9.15 -22.19
CA ARG A 10 46.95 8.02 -21.58
C ARG A 10 45.99 8.48 -20.48
N VAL A 11 46.42 9.43 -19.64
CA VAL A 11 45.58 10.03 -18.60
C VAL A 11 44.42 10.80 -19.21
N LEU A 12 44.67 11.58 -20.27
CA LEU A 12 43.64 12.32 -20.98
C LEU A 12 42.62 11.39 -21.67
N TYR A 13 43.06 10.32 -22.33
CA TYR A 13 42.14 9.33 -22.91
C TYR A 13 41.31 8.63 -21.83
N PHE A 14 41.89 8.32 -20.67
CA PHE A 14 41.17 7.72 -19.56
C PHE A 14 40.11 8.67 -18.98
N LEU A 15 40.44 9.95 -18.83
CA LEU A 15 39.52 10.99 -18.37
C LEU A 15 38.38 11.26 -19.37
N ILE A 16 38.68 11.32 -20.67
CA ILE A 16 37.67 11.48 -21.72
C ILE A 16 36.75 10.26 -21.79
N SER A 17 37.31 9.05 -21.65
CA SER A 17 36.52 7.81 -21.60
C SER A 17 35.62 7.77 -20.37
N ALA A 18 36.15 8.15 -19.20
CA ALA A 18 35.38 8.25 -17.96
C ALA A 18 34.28 9.32 -18.05
N LEU A 19 34.57 10.49 -18.64
CA LEU A 19 33.54 11.52 -18.92
C LEU A 19 32.48 10.98 -19.89
N GLY A 20 32.88 10.29 -20.96
CA GLY A 20 31.96 9.69 -21.92
C GLY A 20 30.99 8.70 -21.29
N PHE A 21 31.46 7.87 -20.34
CA PHE A 21 30.60 6.98 -19.55
C PHE A 21 29.66 7.73 -18.60
N LEU A 22 30.08 8.88 -18.04
CA LEU A 22 29.24 9.71 -17.18
C LEU A 22 28.11 10.41 -17.95
N PHE A 23 28.33 10.79 -19.22
CA PHE A 23 27.31 11.46 -20.04
C PHE A 23 26.32 10.51 -20.72
N TRP A 24 26.64 9.22 -20.87
CA TRP A 24 25.71 8.23 -21.46
C TRP A 24 24.68 7.66 -20.46
N GLY A 25 24.76 8.03 -19.17
CA GLY A 25 23.87 7.54 -18.12
C GLY A 25 22.50 8.24 -18.02
N CYS A 26 22.27 9.35 -18.71
CA CYS A 26 21.00 10.11 -18.64
C CYS A 26 19.98 9.64 -19.69
N SER A 27 19.66 8.34 -19.73
CA SER A 27 18.53 7.85 -20.51
C SER A 27 17.24 7.94 -19.69
N SER A 28 16.55 9.08 -19.80
CA SER A 28 15.16 9.22 -19.36
C SER A 28 14.24 8.65 -20.43
N SER A 29 14.07 7.33 -20.45
CA SER A 29 13.10 6.67 -21.33
C SER A 29 11.69 6.78 -20.73
N ASN A 30 10.99 7.88 -20.96
CA ASN A 30 9.54 7.90 -20.87
C ASN A 30 9.01 7.37 -22.20
N ASN A 31 8.53 6.13 -22.22
CA ASN A 31 7.84 5.61 -23.39
C ASN A 31 6.38 6.03 -23.26
N VAL A 32 6.04 7.17 -23.83
CA VAL A 32 4.65 7.51 -24.11
C VAL A 32 4.22 6.61 -25.26
N VAL A 33 3.44 5.57 -24.98
CA VAL A 33 2.83 4.76 -26.03
C VAL A 33 1.85 5.68 -26.74
N SER A 34 2.09 5.93 -28.03
CA SER A 34 1.36 6.92 -28.84
C SER A 34 -0.15 6.83 -28.57
N GLU A 35 -0.71 7.92 -28.05
CA GLU A 35 -2.14 8.08 -27.79
C GLU A 35 -2.89 7.89 -29.11
N THR A 36 -3.34 6.67 -29.36
CA THR A 36 -4.60 6.54 -30.10
C THR A 36 -5.64 7.00 -29.09
N PRO A 37 -6.51 7.98 -29.37
CA PRO A 37 -7.50 8.44 -28.41
C PRO A 37 -8.42 7.27 -28.07
N ALA A 38 -8.05 6.51 -27.04
CA ALA A 38 -8.92 5.55 -26.40
C ALA A 38 -10.12 6.36 -25.95
N ASN A 39 -11.31 5.92 -26.36
CA ASN A 39 -12.55 6.65 -26.16
C ASN A 39 -12.74 6.91 -24.64
N VAL A 40 -12.37 8.11 -24.19
CA VAL A 40 -12.35 8.52 -22.77
C VAL A 40 -13.76 8.50 -22.17
N ASN A 41 -14.80 8.41 -23.01
CA ASN A 41 -16.20 8.55 -22.64
C ASN A 41 -16.81 7.30 -21.97
N ASN A 42 -16.03 6.31 -21.54
CA ASN A 42 -16.56 5.07 -20.94
C ASN A 42 -15.71 4.54 -19.78
N ILE A 43 -15.23 5.44 -18.92
CA ILE A 43 -14.59 5.07 -17.65
C ILE A 43 -15.65 5.21 -16.55
N ASN A 44 -15.88 4.12 -15.81
CA ASN A 44 -16.87 4.04 -14.74
C ASN A 44 -16.23 4.04 -13.35
N TYR A 45 -14.96 3.65 -13.26
CA TYR A 45 -14.20 3.62 -12.02
C TYR A 45 -12.71 3.85 -12.25
N SER A 46 -12.02 4.29 -11.20
CA SER A 46 -10.58 4.49 -11.14
C SER A 46 -9.98 3.68 -9.98
N LEU A 47 -8.91 2.95 -10.25
CA LEU A 47 -8.18 2.17 -9.25
C LEU A 47 -6.75 2.71 -9.13
N VAL A 48 -6.30 2.97 -7.91
CA VAL A 48 -4.94 3.42 -7.60
C VAL A 48 -4.25 2.40 -6.72
N TYR A 49 -3.19 1.79 -7.23
CA TYR A 49 -2.38 0.80 -6.51
C TYR A 49 -1.03 1.39 -6.11
N ILE A 50 -0.71 1.35 -4.82
CA ILE A 50 0.64 1.53 -4.31
C ILE A 50 1.16 0.16 -3.86
N ILE A 51 2.14 -0.36 -4.59
CA ILE A 51 2.84 -1.61 -4.26
C ILE A 51 4.21 -1.25 -3.70
N HIS A 52 4.28 -1.23 -2.37
CA HIS A 52 5.48 -0.92 -1.61
C HIS A 52 6.37 -2.16 -1.43
N GLY A 53 7.33 -2.32 -2.35
CA GLY A 53 8.23 -3.48 -2.45
C GLY A 53 9.56 -3.35 -1.71
N ASP A 54 9.75 -2.30 -0.90
CA ASP A 54 11.06 -1.93 -0.34
C ASP A 54 11.64 -2.96 0.66
N ALA A 55 10.80 -3.77 1.31
CA ALA A 55 11.24 -4.70 2.35
C ALA A 55 11.35 -6.18 1.91
N ASN A 56 11.30 -6.49 0.60
CA ASN A 56 11.46 -7.86 0.06
C ASN A 56 10.60 -8.93 0.77
N TYR A 57 9.29 -8.70 0.90
CA TYR A 57 8.38 -9.65 1.53
C TYR A 57 8.35 -11.01 0.84
N LEU A 58 8.71 -12.04 1.61
CA LEU A 58 8.68 -13.43 1.20
C LEU A 58 7.80 -14.22 2.17
N TYR A 59 6.91 -15.06 1.65
CA TYR A 59 6.16 -16.02 2.45
C TYR A 59 6.25 -17.41 1.82
N HIS A 60 5.85 -18.42 2.58
CA HIS A 60 5.79 -19.79 2.08
C HIS A 60 4.35 -20.27 2.04
N HIS A 61 3.96 -20.85 0.93
CA HIS A 61 2.68 -21.53 0.74
C HIS A 61 2.98 -22.91 0.16
N GLU A 62 2.51 -23.97 0.82
CA GLU A 62 2.79 -25.36 0.42
C GLU A 62 4.29 -25.67 0.22
N GLY A 63 5.15 -25.03 1.01
CA GLY A 63 6.61 -25.17 0.92
C GLY A 63 7.26 -24.42 -0.24
N ILE A 64 6.48 -23.73 -1.08
CA ILE A 64 6.98 -22.86 -2.15
C ILE A 64 7.18 -21.46 -1.60
N ARG A 65 8.31 -20.84 -1.94
CA ARG A 65 8.60 -19.46 -1.56
C ARG A 65 7.98 -18.49 -2.58
N HIS A 66 7.13 -17.63 -2.07
CA HIS A 66 6.42 -16.59 -2.80
C HIS A 66 7.01 -15.22 -2.50
N ASN A 67 6.86 -14.26 -3.42
CA ASN A 67 7.32 -12.89 -3.25
C ASN A 67 6.11 -11.97 -3.36
N ALA A 68 5.67 -11.42 -2.23
CA ALA A 68 4.38 -10.72 -2.14
C ALA A 68 4.30 -9.51 -3.08
N ASP A 69 5.38 -8.75 -3.22
CA ASP A 69 5.54 -7.66 -4.20
C ASP A 69 5.18 -8.14 -5.62
N ARG A 70 5.80 -9.23 -6.07
CA ARG A 70 5.64 -9.69 -7.45
C ARG A 70 4.26 -10.24 -7.72
N GLU A 71 3.64 -10.84 -6.71
CA GLU A 71 2.28 -11.35 -6.81
C GLU A 71 1.25 -10.22 -6.80
N ALA A 72 1.38 -9.25 -5.89
CA ALA A 72 0.57 -8.04 -5.91
C ALA A 72 0.69 -7.30 -7.25
N LEU A 73 1.90 -7.21 -7.83
CA LEU A 73 2.10 -6.61 -9.13
C LEU A 73 1.41 -7.42 -10.24
N ARG A 74 1.61 -8.73 -10.27
CA ARG A 74 0.96 -9.60 -11.27
C ARG A 74 -0.56 -9.46 -11.20
N ASP A 75 -1.12 -9.57 -10.01
CA ASP A 75 -2.56 -9.53 -9.79
C ASP A 75 -3.12 -8.14 -10.18
N ALA A 76 -2.42 -7.05 -9.84
CA ALA A 76 -2.78 -5.70 -10.28
C ALA A 76 -2.75 -5.54 -11.81
N PHE A 77 -1.77 -6.13 -12.50
CA PHE A 77 -1.71 -6.14 -13.96
C PHE A 77 -2.86 -6.93 -14.59
N ASP A 78 -3.22 -8.06 -14.00
CA ASP A 78 -4.31 -8.89 -14.50
C ASP A 78 -5.66 -8.18 -14.32
N ILE A 79 -5.86 -7.49 -13.20
CA ILE A 79 -7.03 -6.62 -12.98
C ILE A 79 -7.03 -5.47 -13.99
N ALA A 80 -5.90 -4.78 -14.15
CA ALA A 80 -5.78 -3.63 -15.05
C ALA A 80 -6.03 -3.98 -16.53
N ARG A 81 -5.63 -5.18 -16.98
CA ARG A 81 -5.88 -5.67 -18.34
C ARG A 81 -7.32 -6.07 -18.59
N ASN A 82 -8.01 -6.53 -17.55
CA ASN A 82 -9.42 -6.93 -17.62
C ASN A 82 -10.39 -5.77 -17.33
N ALA A 83 -9.90 -4.62 -16.86
CA ALA A 83 -10.68 -3.42 -16.58
C ALA A 83 -11.19 -2.71 -17.84
N SER A 84 -12.15 -3.32 -18.55
CA SER A 84 -12.67 -2.83 -19.83
C SER A 84 -13.41 -1.50 -19.71
N SER A 85 -13.93 -1.18 -18.52
CA SER A 85 -14.59 0.10 -18.20
C SER A 85 -13.85 0.92 -17.14
N GLY A 86 -12.62 0.53 -16.78
CA GLY A 86 -11.84 1.17 -15.72
C GLY A 86 -10.63 1.96 -16.20
N GLU A 87 -10.17 2.86 -15.34
CA GLU A 87 -8.84 3.47 -15.38
C GLU A 87 -8.02 2.94 -14.20
N VAL A 88 -6.78 2.49 -14.44
CA VAL A 88 -5.98 1.84 -13.41
C VAL A 88 -4.57 2.39 -13.38
N PHE A 89 -4.14 2.87 -12.22
CA PHE A 89 -2.80 3.35 -11.94
C PHE A 89 -2.09 2.37 -11.02
N ILE A 90 -0.91 1.90 -11.43
CA ILE A 90 -0.09 0.99 -10.63
C ILE A 90 1.27 1.63 -10.39
N PHE A 91 1.56 1.95 -9.14
CA PHE A 91 2.85 2.47 -8.69
C PHE A 91 3.60 1.37 -7.95
N HIS A 92 4.69 0.91 -8.54
CA HIS A 92 5.57 -0.09 -7.96
C HIS A 92 6.81 0.55 -7.37
N GLN A 93 6.83 0.67 -6.05
CA GLN A 93 7.94 1.25 -5.29
C GLN A 93 8.98 0.17 -4.94
N LYS A 94 9.87 -0.13 -5.90
CA LYS A 94 11.01 -1.02 -5.64
C LYS A 94 12.11 -0.31 -4.84
N PRO A 95 12.89 -1.07 -4.05
CA PRO A 95 14.10 -0.55 -3.42
C PRO A 95 15.05 0.03 -4.49
N GLU A 96 15.50 1.28 -4.31
CA GLU A 96 16.51 1.86 -5.20
C GLU A 96 17.87 1.16 -5.01
N ARG A 97 18.47 0.71 -6.11
CA ARG A 97 19.81 0.08 -6.09
C ARG A 97 20.87 1.08 -6.49
N LYS A 98 21.98 1.16 -5.75
CA LYS A 98 23.13 1.99 -6.13
C LYS A 98 24.05 1.23 -7.10
N ILE A 99 24.25 1.76 -8.32
CA ILE A 99 25.26 1.25 -9.25
C ILE A 99 26.62 1.78 -8.79
N LEU A 100 27.59 0.87 -8.59
CA LEU A 100 28.94 1.20 -8.11
C LEU A 100 28.95 2.05 -6.83
N TRP A 101 27.95 1.89 -5.94
CA TRP A 101 27.77 2.72 -4.73
C TRP A 101 27.53 4.22 -4.95
N LEU A 102 27.64 4.74 -6.18
CA LEU A 102 27.68 6.18 -6.45
C LEU A 102 26.39 6.73 -7.07
N PHE A 103 25.66 5.91 -7.84
CA PHE A 103 24.50 6.40 -8.61
C PHE A 103 23.23 5.62 -8.25
N PRO A 104 22.23 6.26 -7.62
CA PRO A 104 20.95 5.62 -7.36
C PRO A 104 20.26 5.29 -8.69
N LYS A 105 19.84 4.03 -8.83
CA LYS A 105 19.07 3.58 -9.98
C LYS A 105 17.59 3.79 -9.69
N LYS A 106 16.93 4.54 -10.56
CA LYS A 106 15.46 4.69 -10.57
C LYS A 106 14.81 3.33 -10.84
N ASP A 107 14.53 2.59 -9.79
CA ASP A 107 13.93 1.26 -9.87
C ASP A 107 12.40 1.31 -9.65
N ARG A 108 11.85 2.43 -9.16
CA ARG A 108 10.38 2.63 -9.09
C ARG A 108 9.78 2.78 -10.48
N ARG A 109 8.60 2.21 -10.67
CA ARG A 109 7.89 2.19 -11.95
C ARG A 109 6.42 2.53 -11.79
N TYR A 110 5.87 3.24 -12.75
CA TYR A 110 4.43 3.44 -12.85
C TYR A 110 3.90 2.81 -14.13
N TYR A 111 2.64 2.38 -14.06
CA TYR A 111 1.87 1.86 -15.18
C TYR A 111 0.48 2.47 -15.13
N HIS A 112 -0.03 2.89 -16.27
CA HIS A 112 -1.36 3.47 -16.40
C HIS A 112 -2.11 2.74 -17.50
N PHE A 113 -3.23 2.15 -17.12
CA PHE A 113 -4.13 1.43 -17.99
C PHE A 113 -5.44 2.18 -18.12
N ARG A 114 -6.03 2.10 -19.31
CA ARG A 114 -7.36 2.61 -19.61
C ARG A 114 -8.10 1.60 -20.49
N ASN A 115 -9.31 1.22 -20.09
CA ASN A 115 -10.13 0.23 -20.79
C ASN A 115 -9.35 -1.06 -21.12
N GLY A 116 -8.60 -1.59 -20.15
CA GLY A 116 -7.80 -2.81 -20.31
C GLY A 116 -6.46 -2.65 -21.04
N LYS A 117 -6.14 -1.45 -21.55
CA LYS A 117 -4.94 -1.21 -22.36
C LYS A 117 -3.92 -0.35 -21.63
N LEU A 118 -2.65 -0.75 -21.67
CA LEU A 118 -1.54 0.06 -21.16
C LEU A 118 -1.38 1.30 -22.06
N VAL A 119 -1.56 2.49 -21.49
CA VAL A 119 -1.46 3.78 -22.21
C VAL A 119 -0.22 4.58 -21.84
N ALA A 120 0.29 4.43 -20.61
CA ALA A 120 1.55 5.03 -20.19
C ALA A 120 2.31 4.13 -19.21
N GLU A 121 3.64 4.14 -19.30
CA GLU A 121 4.52 3.56 -18.31
C GLU A 121 5.83 4.34 -18.22
N GLY A 122 6.49 4.26 -17.07
CA GLY A 122 7.77 4.93 -16.91
C GLY A 122 8.47 4.60 -15.61
N LYS A 123 9.66 5.17 -15.45
CA LYS A 123 10.44 5.11 -14.22
C LYS A 123 10.36 6.44 -13.50
N TYR A 124 10.36 6.41 -12.18
CA TYR A 124 10.38 7.63 -11.36
C TYR A 124 11.22 7.42 -10.10
N SER A 125 11.43 8.50 -9.35
CA SER A 125 12.10 8.49 -8.05
C SER A 125 11.21 9.21 -7.04
N PRO A 126 11.28 8.86 -5.75
CA PRO A 126 10.56 9.59 -4.70
C PRO A 126 11.00 11.06 -4.67
N LYS A 127 10.09 11.92 -4.22
CA LYS A 127 10.39 13.33 -3.88
C LYS A 127 10.54 13.51 -2.37
N ASP A 128 9.79 12.72 -1.61
CA ASP A 128 9.70 12.66 -0.15
C ASP A 128 9.36 11.21 0.25
N GLY A 129 9.16 10.95 1.55
CA GLY A 129 8.74 9.62 2.05
C GLY A 129 7.29 9.26 1.70
N GLY A 130 6.49 10.25 1.33
CA GLY A 130 5.10 10.08 0.93
C GLY A 130 4.92 9.66 -0.53
N PHE A 131 3.79 10.06 -1.09
CA PHE A 131 3.34 9.73 -2.44
C PHE A 131 3.37 10.94 -3.38
N SER A 132 4.11 12.00 -3.06
CA SER A 132 4.08 13.24 -3.84
C SER A 132 4.37 13.04 -5.34
N LYS A 133 5.26 12.10 -5.70
CA LYS A 133 5.57 11.86 -7.11
C LYS A 133 4.50 11.02 -7.80
N GLU A 134 3.94 10.04 -7.11
CA GLU A 134 2.82 9.23 -7.56
C GLU A 134 1.58 10.08 -7.77
N ILE A 135 1.30 11.03 -6.87
CA ILE A 135 0.23 12.03 -7.00
C ILE A 135 0.43 12.90 -8.25
N GLU A 136 1.66 13.40 -8.49
CA GLU A 136 1.98 14.17 -9.69
C GLU A 136 1.72 13.37 -10.97
N LEU A 137 2.17 12.10 -10.99
CA LEU A 137 1.95 11.20 -12.12
C LEU A 137 0.46 10.89 -12.31
N TYR A 138 -0.29 10.62 -11.25
CA TYR A 138 -1.73 10.42 -11.30
C TYR A 138 -2.46 11.64 -11.87
N ASN A 139 -2.21 12.83 -11.31
CA ASN A 139 -2.86 14.07 -11.72
C ASN A 139 -2.51 14.50 -13.15
N SER A 140 -1.33 14.12 -13.66
CA SER A 140 -0.93 14.42 -15.05
C SER A 140 -1.57 13.53 -16.11
N HIS A 141 -2.11 12.36 -15.71
CA HIS A 141 -2.67 11.37 -16.65
C HIS A 141 -4.17 11.09 -16.45
N SER A 142 -4.69 11.29 -15.23
CA SER A 142 -6.09 11.11 -14.91
C SER A 142 -6.94 12.16 -15.64
N VAL A 143 -8.03 11.70 -16.25
CA VAL A 143 -8.92 12.51 -17.10
C VAL A 143 -10.27 12.79 -16.46
N GLN A 144 -10.61 12.14 -15.34
CA GLN A 144 -11.94 12.22 -14.74
C GLN A 144 -11.87 12.24 -13.21
N SER A 145 -12.52 13.24 -12.60
CA SER A 145 -12.61 13.42 -11.14
C SER A 145 -13.88 12.83 -10.51
N ASN A 146 -14.84 12.36 -11.33
CA ASN A 146 -16.21 12.04 -10.87
C ASN A 146 -16.59 10.57 -11.12
N VAL A 147 -15.61 9.68 -11.17
CA VAL A 147 -15.84 8.24 -11.23
C VAL A 147 -15.61 7.63 -9.85
N ARG A 148 -16.20 6.45 -9.63
CA ARG A 148 -15.97 5.66 -8.42
C ARG A 148 -14.47 5.41 -8.27
N SER A 149 -13.88 5.78 -7.15
CA SER A 149 -12.43 5.80 -6.94
C SER A 149 -12.05 4.86 -5.81
N MET A 150 -11.09 3.98 -6.04
CA MET A 150 -10.61 3.02 -5.04
C MET A 150 -9.10 3.06 -4.91
N PHE A 151 -8.62 2.92 -3.68
CA PHE A 151 -7.20 2.93 -3.36
C PHE A 151 -6.76 1.59 -2.76
N PHE A 152 -5.61 1.08 -3.19
CA PHE A 152 -5.07 -0.19 -2.75
C PHE A 152 -3.62 -0.01 -2.33
N TYR A 153 -3.33 -0.27 -1.05
CA TYR A 153 -1.98 -0.21 -0.50
C TYR A 153 -1.48 -1.61 -0.17
N PHE A 154 -0.40 -2.03 -0.81
CA PHE A 154 0.28 -3.29 -0.58
C PHE A 154 1.67 -3.03 -0.02
N GLY A 155 1.94 -3.46 1.19
CA GLY A 155 3.22 -3.16 1.82
C GLY A 155 3.31 -3.67 3.24
N HIS A 156 4.12 -2.99 4.03
CA HIS A 156 4.22 -3.24 5.46
C HIS A 156 3.37 -2.29 6.27
N GLU A 157 3.24 -2.60 7.55
CA GLU A 157 2.50 -1.79 8.52
C GLU A 157 2.87 -0.31 8.36
N ILE A 158 1.89 0.51 7.99
CA ILE A 158 1.96 1.98 8.02
C ILE A 158 2.13 2.39 9.49
N PRO A 159 3.21 3.10 9.87
CA PRO A 159 3.47 3.45 11.26
C PRO A 159 2.38 4.37 11.79
N THR A 160 2.00 4.19 13.05
CA THR A 160 1.11 5.14 13.74
C THR A 160 1.76 6.52 13.87
N PHE A 161 3.06 6.56 14.17
CA PHE A 161 3.85 7.78 14.33
C PHE A 161 5.08 7.78 13.43
N SER A 162 5.59 8.97 13.15
CA SER A 162 6.74 9.21 12.27
C SER A 162 7.89 8.25 12.53
N ASP A 163 8.22 7.42 11.53
CA ASP A 163 9.35 6.50 11.58
C ASP A 163 10.35 6.82 10.46
N GLN A 164 11.53 7.31 10.86
CA GLN A 164 12.69 7.56 9.99
C GLN A 164 13.48 6.26 9.70
N LYS A 165 12.81 5.12 9.65
CA LYS A 165 13.36 3.83 9.20
C LYS A 165 12.36 3.04 8.38
N TYR A 166 11.25 3.67 8.02
CA TYR A 166 10.19 3.02 7.27
C TYR A 166 10.68 2.54 5.90
N HIS A 167 11.35 3.42 5.16
CA HIS A 167 11.96 3.07 3.88
C HIS A 167 13.32 2.42 4.10
N SER A 168 13.50 1.22 3.55
CA SER A 168 14.76 0.48 3.68
C SER A 168 15.88 1.12 2.88
N THR A 169 15.57 1.74 1.72
CA THR A 169 16.60 2.38 0.88
C THR A 169 16.88 3.84 1.18
N GLU A 170 15.92 4.57 1.74
CA GLU A 170 16.03 5.99 2.09
C GLU A 170 15.50 6.22 3.51
N PRO A 171 16.18 5.67 4.53
CA PRO A 171 15.66 5.65 5.90
C PRO A 171 15.39 7.06 6.45
N GLU A 172 16.14 8.08 6.04
CA GLU A 172 15.92 9.45 6.49
C GLU A 172 14.56 10.05 6.10
N LEU A 173 13.86 9.44 5.14
CA LEU A 173 12.52 9.85 4.76
C LEU A 173 11.50 9.35 5.79
N ALA A 174 10.79 10.29 6.39
CA ALA A 174 9.72 9.99 7.33
C ALA A 174 8.46 9.51 6.59
N PHE A 175 7.79 8.52 7.18
CA PHE A 175 6.48 8.08 6.77
C PHE A 175 5.67 7.64 7.99
N ASP A 176 4.39 7.96 8.01
CA ASP A 176 3.45 7.59 9.05
C ASP A 176 2.00 7.69 8.56
N THR A 177 1.07 7.39 9.45
CA THR A 177 -0.37 7.44 9.24
C THR A 177 -0.84 8.83 8.78
N HIS A 178 -0.26 9.91 9.29
CA HIS A 178 -0.66 11.28 8.91
C HIS A 178 -0.16 11.64 7.51
N ILE A 179 1.09 11.30 7.17
CA ILE A 179 1.62 11.45 5.81
C ILE A 179 0.78 10.60 4.84
N PHE A 180 0.47 9.36 5.19
CA PHE A 180 -0.37 8.48 4.38
C PHE A 180 -1.78 9.06 4.13
N SER A 181 -2.49 9.49 5.19
CA SER A 181 -3.86 10.02 5.09
C SER A 181 -3.91 11.34 4.30
N SER A 182 -2.96 12.23 4.55
CA SER A 182 -2.86 13.51 3.85
C SER A 182 -2.52 13.34 2.36
N ASP A 183 -1.65 12.40 2.01
CA ASP A 183 -1.33 12.09 0.61
C ASP A 183 -2.47 11.37 -0.11
N LEU A 184 -3.22 10.51 0.58
CA LEU A 184 -4.43 9.91 0.02
C LEU A 184 -5.41 11.00 -0.43
N ALA A 185 -5.66 12.01 0.42
CA ALA A 185 -6.54 13.15 0.11
C ALA A 185 -6.09 13.97 -1.12
N ARG A 186 -4.79 13.88 -1.48
CA ARG A 186 -4.20 14.59 -2.62
C ARG A 186 -4.29 13.83 -3.94
N PHE A 187 -4.49 12.51 -3.90
CA PHE A 187 -4.88 11.74 -5.10
C PHE A 187 -6.33 12.05 -5.48
N ASN A 188 -7.22 11.95 -4.50
CA ASN A 188 -8.64 12.25 -4.67
C ASN A 188 -9.18 12.74 -3.33
N SER A 189 -10.10 13.72 -3.37
CA SER A 189 -10.74 14.23 -2.16
C SER A 189 -11.61 13.19 -1.47
N SER A 190 -12.08 12.18 -2.20
CA SER A 190 -12.82 11.05 -1.65
C SER A 190 -12.54 9.76 -2.44
N PHE A 191 -12.43 8.65 -1.71
CA PHE A 191 -12.39 7.29 -2.23
C PHE A 191 -13.61 6.53 -1.71
N ASP A 192 -14.30 5.82 -2.58
CA ASP A 192 -15.37 4.92 -2.17
C ASP A 192 -14.81 3.78 -1.30
N MET A 193 -13.59 3.30 -1.61
CA MET A 193 -12.97 2.22 -0.85
C MET A 193 -11.45 2.34 -0.79
N THR A 194 -10.88 2.07 0.37
CA THR A 194 -9.44 1.88 0.58
C THR A 194 -9.16 0.47 1.10
N VAL A 195 -8.31 -0.29 0.41
CA VAL A 195 -7.86 -1.61 0.86
C VAL A 195 -6.42 -1.51 1.35
N LEU A 196 -6.21 -1.84 2.63
CA LEU A 196 -4.90 -1.88 3.28
C LEU A 196 -4.46 -3.34 3.40
N SER A 197 -3.73 -3.80 2.39
CA SER A 197 -3.12 -5.12 2.39
C SER A 197 -1.79 -5.11 3.16
N THR A 198 -1.90 -4.82 4.45
CA THR A 198 -0.80 -4.68 5.39
C THR A 198 -1.17 -5.30 6.73
N CYS A 199 -0.16 -5.58 7.56
CA CYS A 199 -0.37 -6.00 8.94
C CYS A 199 -0.79 -4.80 9.81
N ASN A 200 -1.60 -5.04 10.83
CA ASN A 200 -1.80 -4.12 11.97
C ASN A 200 -2.40 -2.72 11.64
N ASN A 201 -2.88 -2.49 10.41
CA ASN A 201 -3.38 -1.18 9.96
C ASN A 201 -4.90 -1.03 10.04
N ALA A 202 -5.56 -1.80 10.90
CA ALA A 202 -6.90 -1.47 11.38
C ALA A 202 -6.86 -1.10 12.88
N ASN A 203 -6.06 -0.07 13.18
CA ASN A 203 -5.98 0.54 14.51
C ASN A 203 -6.84 1.81 14.58
N PRO A 204 -7.28 2.22 15.78
CA PRO A 204 -8.17 3.38 15.92
C PRO A 204 -7.66 4.67 15.27
N TYR A 205 -6.36 4.96 15.36
CA TYR A 205 -5.80 6.21 14.86
C TYR A 205 -5.87 6.28 13.32
N LEU A 206 -5.41 5.24 12.62
CA LEU A 206 -5.43 5.20 11.16
C LEU A 206 -6.86 5.22 10.59
N ILE A 207 -7.80 4.50 11.21
CA ILE A 207 -9.19 4.51 10.75
C ILE A 207 -9.83 5.90 10.93
N ASP A 208 -9.52 6.60 12.04
CA ASP A 208 -10.02 7.97 12.26
C ASP A 208 -9.45 8.97 11.25
N GLU A 209 -8.18 8.83 10.87
CA GLU A 209 -7.51 9.68 9.88
C GLU A 209 -8.07 9.50 8.46
N LEU A 210 -8.67 8.34 8.15
CA LEU A 210 -9.26 8.04 6.83
C LEU A 210 -10.73 8.45 6.71
N LYS A 211 -11.42 8.78 7.82
CA LYS A 211 -12.88 8.99 7.84
C LYS A 211 -13.41 10.11 6.93
N ASN A 212 -12.53 11.04 6.52
CA ASN A 212 -12.89 12.18 5.69
C ASN A 212 -12.51 11.99 4.20
N THR A 213 -11.78 10.92 3.88
CA THR A 213 -11.23 10.68 2.54
C THR A 213 -11.63 9.32 1.98
N THR A 214 -12.24 8.46 2.78
CA THR A 214 -12.66 7.12 2.39
C THR A 214 -14.04 6.78 2.97
N ASP A 215 -14.90 6.12 2.21
CA ASP A 215 -16.19 5.62 2.71
C ASP A 215 -16.05 4.23 3.37
N PHE A 216 -15.35 3.29 2.71
CA PHE A 216 -15.11 1.94 3.22
C PHE A 216 -13.63 1.59 3.31
N VAL A 217 -13.19 1.03 4.43
CA VAL A 217 -11.83 0.47 4.57
C VAL A 217 -11.91 -1.05 4.67
N VAL A 218 -11.06 -1.77 3.93
CA VAL A 218 -10.80 -3.20 4.15
C VAL A 218 -9.38 -3.35 4.65
N ALA A 219 -9.21 -3.87 5.87
CA ALA A 219 -7.90 -3.95 6.52
C ALA A 219 -7.83 -5.11 7.51
N SER A 220 -6.60 -5.47 7.91
CA SER A 220 -6.40 -6.39 9.03
C SER A 220 -6.02 -5.62 10.31
N PRO A 221 -6.73 -5.83 11.43
CA PRO A 221 -6.31 -5.29 12.72
C PRO A 221 -5.05 -5.98 13.26
N GLN A 222 -4.65 -7.12 12.69
CA GLN A 222 -3.59 -7.97 13.20
C GLN A 222 -2.60 -8.36 12.08
N ASN A 223 -1.67 -9.24 12.39
CA ASN A 223 -0.66 -9.71 11.45
C ASN A 223 -1.30 -10.55 10.33
N LEU A 224 -1.01 -10.22 9.07
CA LEU A 224 -1.38 -11.00 7.88
C LEU A 224 -0.38 -12.14 7.57
N HIS A 225 0.60 -12.37 8.43
CA HIS A 225 1.63 -13.42 8.34
C HIS A 225 2.38 -13.39 7.01
N LEU A 226 2.85 -12.19 6.62
CA LEU A 226 3.56 -11.96 5.35
C LEU A 226 2.72 -12.27 4.09
N SER A 227 1.40 -12.42 4.24
CA SER A 227 0.44 -12.60 3.14
C SER A 227 -0.24 -11.27 2.80
N TYR A 228 -1.07 -11.28 1.76
CA TYR A 228 -1.78 -10.10 1.26
C TYR A 228 -3.28 -10.36 1.09
N LEU A 229 -4.07 -9.29 1.02
CA LEU A 229 -5.51 -9.36 0.79
C LEU A 229 -5.78 -9.66 -0.69
N SER A 230 -6.70 -10.59 -0.94
CA SER A 230 -7.11 -10.98 -2.29
C SER A 230 -7.99 -9.92 -2.93
N LEU A 231 -7.69 -9.56 -4.18
CA LEU A 231 -8.49 -8.59 -4.95
C LEU A 231 -9.27 -9.24 -6.10
N ASP A 232 -9.39 -10.56 -6.11
CA ASP A 232 -10.08 -11.32 -7.18
C ASP A 232 -11.54 -10.88 -7.36
N GLN A 233 -12.15 -10.29 -6.33
CA GLN A 233 -13.51 -9.78 -6.35
C GLN A 233 -13.65 -8.44 -7.09
N LEU A 234 -12.56 -7.75 -7.45
CA LEU A 234 -12.64 -6.55 -8.30
C LEU A 234 -13.19 -6.84 -9.70
N LYS A 235 -13.17 -8.10 -10.15
CA LYS A 235 -13.86 -8.52 -11.38
C LYS A 235 -15.36 -8.21 -11.37
N LEU A 236 -15.98 -8.06 -10.20
CA LEU A 236 -17.39 -7.69 -10.07
C LEU A 236 -17.68 -6.33 -10.72
N LEU A 237 -16.71 -5.40 -10.71
CA LEU A 237 -16.84 -4.08 -11.35
C LEU A 237 -17.09 -4.16 -12.86
N GLU A 238 -16.62 -5.23 -13.50
CA GLU A 238 -16.81 -5.47 -14.94
C GLU A 238 -18.05 -6.34 -15.23
N GLN A 239 -18.48 -7.15 -14.25
CA GLN A 239 -19.64 -8.03 -14.39
C GLN A 239 -20.95 -7.31 -14.09
N ASP A 240 -20.93 -6.41 -13.11
CA ASP A 240 -22.06 -5.60 -12.70
C ASP A 240 -21.58 -4.21 -12.27
N GLN A 241 -21.78 -3.23 -13.15
CA GLN A 241 -21.40 -1.84 -12.89
C GLN A 241 -22.22 -1.19 -11.76
N GLN A 242 -23.32 -1.82 -11.33
CA GLN A 242 -24.16 -1.36 -10.23
C GLN A 242 -23.79 -2.01 -8.89
N THR A 243 -22.75 -2.86 -8.83
CA THR A 243 -22.31 -3.48 -7.57
C THR A 243 -21.98 -2.39 -6.56
N ASP A 244 -22.70 -2.41 -5.43
CA ASP A 244 -22.54 -1.43 -4.36
C ASP A 244 -21.13 -1.51 -3.73
N THR A 245 -20.62 -0.39 -3.20
CA THR A 245 -19.28 -0.35 -2.57
C THR A 245 -19.19 -1.15 -1.30
N LYS A 246 -20.26 -1.17 -0.50
CA LYS A 246 -20.30 -2.03 0.68
C LYS A 246 -20.24 -3.50 0.27
N GLU A 247 -21.04 -3.89 -0.73
CA GLU A 247 -21.05 -5.28 -1.22
C GLU A 247 -19.67 -5.70 -1.73
N LEU A 248 -19.01 -4.85 -2.53
CA LEU A 248 -17.66 -5.12 -3.03
C LEU A 248 -16.63 -5.24 -1.90
N ALA A 249 -16.66 -4.33 -0.91
CA ALA A 249 -15.76 -4.36 0.24
C ALA A 249 -15.93 -5.65 1.06
N HIS A 250 -17.18 -6.06 1.29
CA HIS A 250 -17.50 -7.34 1.96
C HIS A 250 -17.03 -8.55 1.14
N ALA A 251 -17.20 -8.53 -0.18
CA ALA A 251 -16.73 -9.61 -1.05
C ALA A 251 -15.20 -9.74 -0.98
N ILE A 252 -14.46 -8.64 -1.11
CA ILE A 252 -12.98 -8.61 -1.00
C ILE A 252 -12.53 -9.13 0.37
N ALA A 253 -13.15 -8.65 1.45
CA ALA A 253 -12.78 -9.05 2.81
C ALA A 253 -13.04 -10.54 3.05
N LYS A 254 -14.19 -11.05 2.59
CA LYS A 254 -14.56 -12.46 2.71
C LYS A 254 -13.61 -13.36 1.90
N ASP A 255 -13.37 -13.02 0.64
CA ASP A 255 -12.47 -13.78 -0.25
C ASP A 255 -11.04 -13.82 0.32
N SER A 256 -10.54 -12.68 0.79
CA SER A 256 -9.26 -12.57 1.48
C SER A 256 -9.23 -13.46 2.72
N PHE A 257 -10.26 -13.41 3.57
CA PHE A 257 -10.35 -14.21 4.77
C PHE A 257 -10.37 -15.71 4.47
N GLU A 258 -11.18 -16.15 3.50
CA GLU A 258 -11.28 -17.56 3.11
C GLU A 258 -9.96 -18.08 2.56
N LYS A 259 -9.31 -17.31 1.69
CA LYS A 259 -7.98 -17.64 1.13
C LYS A 259 -6.95 -17.75 2.25
N LEU A 260 -6.80 -16.73 3.09
CA LEU A 260 -5.86 -16.73 4.23
C LEU A 260 -6.15 -17.89 5.20
N SER A 261 -7.42 -18.11 5.54
CA SER A 261 -7.84 -19.14 6.48
C SER A 261 -7.61 -20.56 5.97
N SER A 262 -7.53 -20.76 4.65
CA SER A 262 -7.31 -22.08 4.05
C SER A 262 -5.90 -22.64 4.33
N TYR A 263 -4.88 -21.78 4.48
CA TYR A 263 -3.50 -22.22 4.66
C TYR A 263 -2.83 -21.70 5.94
N LEU A 264 -3.31 -20.62 6.55
CA LEU A 264 -2.76 -20.12 7.80
C LEU A 264 -3.30 -20.92 9.00
N GLN A 265 -2.36 -21.38 9.83
CA GLN A 265 -2.65 -22.02 11.13
C GLN A 265 -2.67 -21.01 12.27
N THR A 266 -2.13 -19.81 12.03
CA THR A 266 -2.20 -18.68 12.95
C THR A 266 -3.57 -18.01 12.85
N MET A 267 -3.81 -17.08 13.77
CA MET A 267 -5.03 -16.27 13.79
C MET A 267 -5.14 -15.41 12.52
N VAL A 268 -6.35 -15.36 11.95
CA VAL A 268 -6.67 -14.57 10.76
C VAL A 268 -7.83 -13.63 11.09
N THR A 269 -7.63 -12.35 10.82
CA THR A 269 -8.63 -11.31 11.09
C THR A 269 -8.67 -10.34 9.91
N VAL A 270 -9.83 -10.18 9.28
CA VAL A 270 -10.05 -9.22 8.18
C VAL A 270 -11.33 -8.44 8.48
N GLY A 271 -11.24 -7.13 8.51
CA GLY A 271 -12.35 -6.22 8.82
C GLY A 271 -12.76 -5.36 7.63
N VAL A 272 -14.05 -5.06 7.56
CA VAL A 272 -14.62 -3.98 6.74
C VAL A 272 -15.12 -2.89 7.68
N TYR A 273 -14.73 -1.65 7.42
CA TYR A 273 -15.04 -0.48 8.22
C TYR A 273 -15.84 0.50 7.37
N ASP A 274 -17.11 0.69 7.68
CA ASP A 274 -18.00 1.72 7.12
C ASP A 274 -17.78 3.02 7.89
N LEU A 275 -16.99 3.92 7.31
CA LEU A 275 -16.53 5.14 7.96
C LEU A 275 -17.67 6.14 8.18
N SER A 276 -18.75 6.03 7.39
CA SER A 276 -19.95 6.85 7.58
C SER A 276 -20.67 6.56 8.90
N GLN A 277 -20.58 5.30 9.38
CA GLN A 277 -21.15 4.85 10.66
C GLN A 277 -20.13 4.99 11.80
N ILE A 278 -18.85 4.71 11.54
CA ILE A 278 -17.78 4.73 12.55
C ILE A 278 -17.44 6.16 13.03
N LYS A 279 -17.70 7.19 12.21
CA LYS A 279 -17.41 8.60 12.55
C LYS A 279 -18.00 9.06 13.89
N GLU A 280 -19.05 8.39 14.37
CA GLU A 280 -19.75 8.75 15.61
C GLU A 280 -18.89 8.48 16.87
N TYR A 281 -18.01 7.47 16.83
CA TYR A 281 -17.20 7.09 18.00
C TYR A 281 -15.69 7.02 17.74
N SER A 282 -15.25 6.95 16.47
CA SER A 282 -13.82 6.83 16.12
C SER A 282 -12.95 7.95 16.67
N GLY A 283 -13.44 9.19 16.70
CA GLY A 283 -12.66 10.31 17.21
C GLY A 283 -12.30 10.18 18.69
N GLU A 284 -13.25 9.73 19.52
CA GLU A 284 -12.99 9.47 20.95
C GLU A 284 -12.09 8.25 21.13
N LEU A 285 -12.36 7.16 20.42
CA LEU A 285 -11.56 5.94 20.47
C LEU A 285 -10.10 6.21 20.06
N ALA A 286 -9.88 6.94 18.96
CA ALA A 286 -8.56 7.35 18.48
C ALA A 286 -7.85 8.27 19.48
N SER A 287 -8.57 9.26 20.04
CA SER A 287 -8.00 10.15 21.07
C SER A 287 -7.53 9.38 22.30
N LYS A 288 -8.33 8.42 22.78
CA LYS A 288 -8.00 7.59 23.94
C LYS A 288 -6.90 6.59 23.63
N TYR A 289 -6.88 6.05 22.41
CA TYR A 289 -5.78 5.20 21.95
C TYR A 289 -4.46 5.97 21.88
N ASN A 290 -4.46 7.21 21.36
CA ASN A 290 -3.26 8.04 21.32
C ASN A 290 -2.71 8.36 22.72
N LEU A 291 -3.58 8.68 23.67
CA LEU A 291 -3.17 8.86 25.07
C LEU A 291 -2.58 7.57 25.67
N TYR A 292 -3.18 6.41 25.38
CA TYR A 292 -2.64 5.12 25.80
C TYR A 292 -1.25 4.88 25.19
N LEU A 293 -1.06 5.24 23.92
CA LEU A 293 0.21 5.07 23.22
C LEU A 293 1.34 5.89 23.85
N GLU A 294 1.10 7.10 24.33
CA GLU A 294 2.10 7.90 25.07
C GLU A 294 2.72 7.12 26.25
N ASP A 295 1.91 6.28 26.93
CA ASP A 295 2.36 5.43 28.04
C ASP A 295 3.04 4.12 27.59
N VAL A 296 2.85 3.71 26.34
CA VAL A 296 3.36 2.45 25.75
C VAL A 296 4.67 2.65 24.98
N PHE A 297 4.87 3.82 24.37
CA PHE A 297 6.02 4.13 23.52
C PHE A 297 7.38 4.23 24.25
N ALA A 298 7.45 3.87 25.54
CA ALA A 298 8.72 3.61 26.21
C ALA A 298 9.49 2.41 25.60
N LYS A 299 8.80 1.44 24.95
CA LYS A 299 9.37 0.34 24.12
C LYS A 299 8.26 -0.54 23.54
N PRO A 300 7.90 -0.38 22.26
CA PRO A 300 7.45 -1.55 21.50
C PRO A 300 8.11 -1.56 20.13
N ARG A 301 9.06 -2.48 19.93
CA ARG A 301 9.59 -2.80 18.61
C ARG A 301 9.01 -4.14 18.18
N PHE A 302 8.33 -4.16 17.05
CA PHE A 302 7.92 -5.38 16.34
C PHE A 302 6.94 -6.31 17.08
N THR A 303 6.13 -5.78 18.01
CA THR A 303 5.04 -6.56 18.61
C THR A 303 3.80 -6.50 17.73
N ASP A 304 3.25 -7.67 17.41
CA ASP A 304 1.93 -7.79 16.79
C ASP A 304 0.89 -7.00 17.58
N ASN A 305 -0.11 -6.44 16.89
CA ASN A 305 -1.24 -5.85 17.60
C ASN A 305 -1.98 -6.91 18.43
N VAL A 306 -2.38 -6.53 19.62
CA VAL A 306 -3.41 -7.23 20.40
C VAL A 306 -4.79 -6.72 20.00
N ASP A 307 -5.81 -7.48 20.37
CA ASP A 307 -7.19 -7.01 20.29
C ASP A 307 -7.37 -5.84 21.27
N CYS A 308 -7.86 -4.68 20.82
CA CYS A 308 -8.09 -3.53 21.69
C CYS A 308 -9.02 -3.82 22.88
N SER A 309 -9.86 -4.86 22.83
CA SER A 309 -10.70 -5.27 23.97
C SER A 309 -9.91 -5.85 25.14
N SER A 310 -8.63 -6.17 24.95
CA SER A 310 -7.70 -6.52 26.03
C SER A 310 -7.20 -5.31 26.82
N ILE A 311 -7.41 -4.09 26.32
CA ILE A 311 -6.97 -2.85 26.95
C ILE A 311 -8.15 -2.22 27.70
N ALA A 312 -8.10 -2.30 29.03
CA ALA A 312 -9.22 -1.90 29.90
C ALA A 312 -9.68 -0.44 29.70
N SER A 313 -8.77 0.49 29.37
CA SER A 313 -9.09 1.90 29.13
C SER A 313 -9.81 2.15 27.80
N LEU A 314 -9.71 1.22 26.84
CA LEU A 314 -10.33 1.35 25.51
C LEU A 314 -11.62 0.54 25.41
N GLN A 315 -11.75 -0.54 26.17
CA GLN A 315 -12.89 -1.45 26.12
C GLN A 315 -14.27 -0.76 26.17
N PRO A 316 -14.52 0.28 27.00
CA PRO A 316 -15.82 0.96 27.04
C PRO A 316 -16.20 1.72 25.76
N LEU A 317 -15.23 1.98 24.88
CA LEU A 317 -15.38 2.75 23.64
C LEU A 317 -15.45 1.86 22.40
N LEU A 318 -15.31 0.55 22.57
CA LEU A 318 -15.37 -0.38 21.45
C LEU A 318 -16.83 -0.60 21.06
N ASP A 319 -17.16 -0.14 19.87
CA ASP A 319 -18.43 -0.39 19.19
C ASP A 319 -18.17 -1.25 17.94
N SER A 320 -19.14 -2.10 17.61
CA SER A 320 -19.17 -2.88 16.37
C SER A 320 -19.95 -2.19 15.25
N THR A 321 -20.59 -1.07 15.53
CA THR A 321 -21.33 -0.25 14.55
C THR A 321 -20.38 0.18 13.43
N GLY A 322 -20.78 -0.11 12.19
CA GLY A 322 -19.94 0.08 11.01
C GLY A 322 -18.77 -0.89 10.85
N VAL A 323 -18.56 -1.86 11.74
CA VAL A 323 -17.46 -2.85 11.65
C VAL A 323 -18.01 -4.24 11.34
N HIS A 324 -17.62 -4.80 10.20
CA HIS A 324 -17.91 -6.19 9.86
C HIS A 324 -16.62 -7.00 9.87
N LEU A 325 -16.60 -8.11 10.64
CA LEU A 325 -15.37 -8.84 10.92
C LEU A 325 -15.45 -10.30 10.48
N PHE A 326 -14.43 -10.74 9.76
CA PHE A 326 -14.14 -12.15 9.53
C PHE A 326 -12.97 -12.56 10.43
N PHE A 327 -13.19 -13.59 11.25
CA PHE A 327 -12.25 -14.00 12.28
C PHE A 327 -12.10 -15.51 12.37
N LYS A 328 -10.85 -15.99 12.44
CA LYS A 328 -10.47 -17.36 12.73
C LYS A 328 -9.40 -17.35 13.83
N PRO A 329 -9.61 -18.01 14.98
CA PRO A 329 -8.56 -18.12 15.99
C PRO A 329 -7.38 -18.96 15.48
N ALA A 330 -6.25 -18.88 16.18
CA ALA A 330 -5.12 -19.75 15.90
C ALA A 330 -5.51 -21.24 16.10
N ALA A 331 -4.96 -22.16 15.32
CA ALA A 331 -5.22 -23.58 15.49
C ALA A 331 -4.61 -24.16 16.78
N PHE A 332 -3.64 -23.47 17.38
CA PHE A 332 -2.92 -23.91 18.56
C PHE A 332 -2.48 -22.72 19.45
N GLY A 333 -2.02 -23.03 20.67
CA GLY A 333 -1.50 -22.05 21.62
C GLY A 333 -2.58 -21.25 22.37
N ARG A 334 -2.16 -20.20 23.09
CA ARG A 334 -3.04 -19.42 23.98
C ARG A 334 -4.23 -18.77 23.26
N LYS A 335 -4.06 -18.45 21.97
CA LYS A 335 -5.08 -17.78 21.15
C LYS A 335 -6.07 -18.76 20.49
N ALA A 336 -5.94 -20.08 20.69
CA ALA A 336 -6.81 -21.07 20.04
C ALA A 336 -8.22 -21.13 20.62
N ALA A 337 -8.39 -20.74 21.88
CA ALA A 337 -9.69 -20.69 22.54
C ALA A 337 -10.46 -19.38 22.29
N LEU A 338 -9.90 -18.43 21.54
CA LEU A 338 -10.57 -17.17 21.24
C LEU A 338 -11.77 -17.42 20.31
N THR A 339 -12.93 -16.91 20.69
CA THR A 339 -14.16 -17.03 19.90
C THR A 339 -14.59 -15.72 19.25
N LYS A 340 -13.96 -14.61 19.65
CA LYS A 340 -14.30 -13.26 19.21
C LYS A 340 -13.07 -12.39 19.10
N HIS A 341 -13.19 -11.33 18.31
CA HIS A 341 -12.24 -10.24 18.21
C HIS A 341 -13.02 -8.92 18.09
N SER A 342 -12.54 -7.81 18.67
CA SER A 342 -13.26 -6.52 18.64
C SER A 342 -13.35 -5.88 17.26
N GLY A 343 -12.47 -6.30 16.36
CA GLY A 343 -12.25 -5.66 15.06
C GLY A 343 -11.20 -4.55 15.11
N TRP A 344 -10.62 -4.25 16.28
CA TRP A 344 -9.64 -3.19 16.44
C TRP A 344 -8.30 -3.75 16.92
N GLY A 345 -7.22 -3.35 16.24
CA GLY A 345 -5.85 -3.71 16.60
C GLY A 345 -5.17 -2.61 17.38
N CYS A 346 -4.62 -2.93 18.54
CA CYS A 346 -3.91 -1.98 19.40
C CYS A 346 -2.51 -2.50 19.73
N LYS A 347 -1.55 -1.59 19.91
CA LYS A 347 -0.28 -1.94 20.55
C LYS A 347 -0.51 -2.30 22.01
N GLU A 348 0.25 -3.26 22.53
CA GLU A 348 0.22 -3.64 23.94
C GLU A 348 1.44 -3.03 24.64
N LYS A 349 1.28 -2.68 25.92
CA LYS A 349 2.38 -2.32 26.81
C LYS A 349 3.12 -3.60 27.22
N GLU A 350 4.42 -3.69 26.95
CA GLU A 350 5.26 -4.80 27.44
C GLU A 350 5.25 -4.91 28.98
#